data_AF-A0A7J7NLU5-F1
#
_entry.id   AF-A0A7J7NLU5-F1
#
_cell.length_a   1.000
_cell.length_b   1.000
_cell.length_c   1.000
_cell.angle_alpha   90.00
_cell.angle_beta   90.00
_cell.angle_gamma   90.00
#
_symmetry.space_group_name_H-M   'P 1'
#
loop_
_entity.id
_entity.type
_entity.pdbx_description
1 polymer ?
#
loop_
_entity_poly.entity_id
_entity_poly.type
_entity_poly.pdbx_seq_one_letter_code
_entity_poly.pdbx_strand_id
1 'polypeptide(L)'
;MFDSHTLVNPANKVSHWDNKVDAFIVQWDDMSVTVPTDGEAEWRTSNAERVVERNGKRNSVRVTVAGIMEVDVKVTPIGTEENRVHNYRLPSDDSFAHLETQFRFTSLTDTVEGVLGKTYQPDYVSPAKIDVPMPMMGGEDKYRTPSLLSPLCKVFKFRWWIPFCNCCHSNGSLELIPRACAIFMY
;
A
#
# COMPACT_ATOMS: atom_id res chain seq x y z
N MET A 1 -1.54 -12.00 2.88
CA MET A 1 -1.90 -10.60 3.16
C MET A 1 -3.39 -10.39 2.97
N PHE A 2 -3.91 -10.39 1.73
CA PHE A 2 -5.36 -10.22 1.47
C PHE A 2 -6.07 -11.48 0.91
N ASP A 3 -5.40 -12.62 0.82
CA ASP A 3 -5.97 -13.89 0.32
C ASP A 3 -6.74 -13.71 -1.01
N SER A 4 -7.96 -14.21 -1.13
CA SER A 4 -8.79 -14.01 -2.33
C SER A 4 -9.29 -12.59 -2.55
N HIS A 5 -9.12 -11.71 -1.56
CA HIS A 5 -9.77 -10.41 -1.49
C HIS A 5 -8.89 -9.26 -1.98
N THR A 6 -9.52 -8.12 -2.23
CA THR A 6 -8.86 -6.87 -2.61
C THR A 6 -9.23 -5.75 -1.67
N LEU A 7 -8.23 -4.95 -1.29
CA LEU A 7 -8.42 -3.69 -0.56
C LEU A 7 -7.81 -2.57 -1.40
N VAL A 8 -8.62 -1.59 -1.79
CA VAL A 8 -8.20 -0.47 -2.63
C VAL A 8 -8.55 0.83 -1.92
N ASN A 9 -7.62 1.79 -1.91
CA ASN A 9 -7.84 3.13 -1.38
C ASN A 9 -7.50 4.18 -2.46
N PRO A 10 -8.41 4.43 -3.41
CA PRO A 10 -8.18 5.44 -4.43
C PRO A 10 -8.53 6.84 -3.91
N ALA A 11 -7.80 7.84 -4.41
CA ALA A 11 -8.15 9.24 -4.23
C ALA A 11 -9.33 9.63 -5.15
N ASN A 12 -10.23 10.45 -4.63
CA ASN A 12 -11.33 11.04 -5.39
C ASN A 12 -10.81 12.18 -6.27
N LYS A 13 -11.35 12.30 -7.48
CA LYS A 13 -11.12 13.49 -8.30
C LYS A 13 -11.83 14.68 -7.67
N VAL A 14 -11.10 15.78 -7.44
CA VAL A 14 -11.63 17.03 -6.87
C VAL A 14 -11.13 18.22 -7.69
N SER A 15 -12.01 19.20 -7.97
CA SER A 15 -11.61 20.43 -8.68
C SER A 15 -10.82 21.38 -7.77
N HIS A 16 -11.25 21.49 -6.51
CA HIS A 16 -10.59 22.26 -5.48
C HIS A 16 -10.43 21.42 -4.23
N TRP A 17 -9.21 21.40 -3.69
CA TRP A 17 -8.93 20.68 -2.46
C TRP A 17 -9.58 21.36 -1.24
N ASP A 18 -10.38 20.60 -0.48
CA ASP A 18 -10.93 21.01 0.81
C ASP A 18 -10.48 20.05 1.91
N ASN A 19 -9.65 20.53 2.83
CA ASN A 19 -9.16 19.77 3.99
C ASN A 19 -10.27 19.33 4.96
N LYS A 20 -11.51 19.83 4.80
CA LYS A 20 -12.66 19.47 5.65
C LYS A 20 -13.42 18.26 5.14
N VAL A 21 -13.16 17.80 3.93
CA VAL A 21 -13.86 16.67 3.28
C VAL A 21 -12.85 15.59 2.95
N ASP A 22 -13.27 14.32 3.05
CA ASP A 22 -12.45 13.21 2.60
C ASP A 22 -12.42 13.13 1.07
N ALA A 23 -11.22 13.14 0.50
CA ALA A 23 -10.92 13.02 -0.92
C ALA A 23 -10.43 11.60 -1.24
N PHE A 24 -10.94 10.59 -0.56
CA PHE A 24 -10.65 9.18 -0.85
C PHE A 24 -11.87 8.30 -0.58
N ILE A 25 -11.82 7.07 -1.10
CA ILE A 25 -12.74 6.00 -0.74
C ILE A 25 -11.93 4.78 -0.30
N VAL A 26 -12.56 3.87 0.45
CA VAL A 26 -11.99 2.56 0.72
C VAL A 26 -12.90 1.52 0.10
N GLN A 27 -12.32 0.58 -0.63
CA GLN A 27 -13.05 -0.50 -1.29
C GLN A 27 -12.53 -1.85 -0.82
N TRP A 28 -13.46 -2.73 -0.44
CA TRP A 28 -13.22 -4.13 -0.15
C TRP A 28 -13.98 -4.98 -1.15
N ASP A 29 -13.28 -5.74 -1.98
CA ASP A 29 -13.86 -6.52 -3.10
C ASP A 29 -14.79 -5.69 -3.97
N ASP A 30 -14.27 -4.56 -4.47
CA ASP A 30 -14.99 -3.59 -5.31
C ASP A 30 -16.19 -2.90 -4.62
N MET A 31 -16.48 -3.21 -3.35
CA MET A 31 -17.54 -2.58 -2.57
C MET A 31 -16.99 -1.45 -1.71
N SER A 32 -17.57 -0.26 -1.81
CA SER A 32 -17.21 0.86 -0.93
C SER A 32 -17.54 0.54 0.52
N VAL A 33 -16.58 0.80 1.41
CA VAL A 33 -16.76 0.63 2.85
C VAL A 33 -16.66 1.98 3.55
N THR A 34 -17.54 2.19 4.53
CA THR A 34 -17.53 3.41 5.34
C THR A 34 -16.52 3.24 6.46
N VAL A 35 -15.46 4.05 6.45
CA VAL A 35 -14.54 4.18 7.58
C VAL A 35 -15.10 5.28 8.50
N PRO A 36 -15.53 4.94 9.72
CA PRO A 36 -16.11 5.90 10.66
C PRO A 36 -15.16 7.07 10.95
N THR A 37 -15.70 8.20 11.40
CA THR A 37 -14.92 9.43 11.71
C THR A 37 -14.96 9.80 13.19
N ASP A 38 -15.71 9.06 13.99
CA ASP A 38 -15.99 9.28 15.39
C ASP A 38 -15.07 8.43 16.29
N GLY A 39 -14.03 9.07 16.85
CA GLY A 39 -13.18 8.44 17.86
C GLY A 39 -12.35 7.27 17.34
N GLU A 40 -12.43 6.14 18.05
CA GLU A 40 -11.71 4.87 17.80
C GLU A 40 -12.48 3.91 16.87
N ALA A 41 -13.51 4.40 16.18
CA ALA A 41 -14.35 3.55 15.34
C ALA A 41 -13.61 3.12 14.06
N GLU A 42 -13.72 1.84 13.72
CA GLU A 42 -12.98 1.19 12.64
C GLU A 42 -13.89 0.34 11.76
N TRP A 43 -13.47 0.14 10.52
CA TRP A 43 -14.02 -0.90 9.66
C TRP A 43 -13.13 -2.14 9.74
N ARG A 44 -13.73 -3.34 9.83
CA ARG A 44 -12.98 -4.61 9.89
C ARG A 44 -13.65 -5.71 9.09
N THR A 45 -12.87 -6.67 8.62
CA THR A 45 -13.40 -7.92 8.04
C THR A 45 -14.05 -8.79 9.12
N SER A 46 -14.86 -9.77 8.70
CA SER A 46 -15.61 -10.66 9.62
C SER A 46 -14.72 -11.43 10.60
N ASN A 47 -13.49 -11.75 10.21
CA ASN A 47 -12.48 -12.41 11.05
C ASN A 47 -11.59 -11.43 11.83
N ALA A 48 -11.82 -10.12 11.71
CA ALA A 48 -11.04 -9.05 12.33
C ALA A 48 -9.53 -9.04 12.00
N GLU A 49 -9.08 -9.79 10.98
CA GLU A 49 -7.67 -9.82 10.59
C GLU A 49 -7.25 -8.59 9.78
N ARG A 50 -8.22 -7.88 9.20
CA ARG A 50 -7.99 -6.69 8.38
C ARG A 50 -8.84 -5.57 8.93
N VAL A 51 -8.16 -4.52 9.35
CA VAL A 51 -8.76 -3.36 9.99
C VAL A 51 -8.37 -2.12 9.20
N VAL A 52 -9.33 -1.23 9.00
CA VAL A 52 -9.13 0.10 8.44
C VAL A 52 -9.71 1.10 9.43
N GLU A 53 -8.85 1.97 9.93
CA GLU A 53 -9.19 2.97 10.95
C GLU A 53 -8.72 4.36 10.53
N ARG A 54 -9.26 5.40 11.16
CA ARG A 54 -8.77 6.77 10.98
C ARG A 54 -7.54 6.99 11.87
N ASN A 55 -6.45 7.42 11.27
CA ASN A 55 -5.25 7.89 11.99
C ASN A 55 -5.09 9.42 11.90
N GLY A 56 -6.12 10.12 11.40
CA GLY A 56 -6.19 11.57 11.29
C GLY A 56 -7.63 12.03 11.11
N LYS A 57 -7.87 13.35 11.21
CA LYS A 57 -9.23 13.91 11.14
C LYS A 57 -9.90 13.72 9.77
N ARG A 58 -9.11 13.82 8.70
CA ARG A 58 -9.52 13.72 7.29
C ARG A 58 -8.38 13.19 6.45
N ASN A 59 -8.71 12.58 5.32
CA ASN A 59 -7.77 12.16 4.27
C ASN A 59 -6.68 11.20 4.73
N SER A 60 -6.86 10.53 5.88
CA SER A 60 -5.82 9.70 6.48
C SER A 60 -6.46 8.47 7.10
N VAL A 61 -5.93 7.31 6.75
CA VAL A 61 -6.32 6.00 7.31
C VAL A 61 -5.09 5.17 7.64
N ARG A 62 -5.24 4.28 8.61
CA ARG A 62 -4.34 3.16 8.83
C ARG A 62 -5.01 1.89 8.39
N VAL A 63 -4.29 1.07 7.64
CA VAL A 63 -4.68 -0.29 7.28
C VAL A 63 -3.80 -1.26 8.07
N THR A 64 -4.41 -2.13 8.85
CA THR A 64 -3.71 -3.16 9.62
C THR A 64 -4.10 -4.53 9.10
N VAL A 65 -3.09 -5.34 8.76
CA VAL A 65 -3.24 -6.77 8.48
C VAL A 65 -2.56 -7.52 9.62
N ALA A 66 -3.35 -8.21 10.43
CA ALA A 66 -2.94 -8.82 11.67
C ALA A 66 -1.68 -9.69 11.51
N GLY A 67 -0.67 -9.42 12.34
CA GLY A 67 0.60 -10.14 12.36
C GLY A 67 1.47 -10.00 11.12
N ILE A 68 1.09 -9.14 10.16
CA ILE A 68 1.73 -9.03 8.85
C ILE A 68 2.29 -7.62 8.64
N MET A 69 1.41 -6.62 8.59
CA MET A 69 1.81 -5.25 8.27
C MET A 69 0.81 -4.21 8.77
N GLU A 70 1.30 -2.98 8.89
CA GLU A 70 0.52 -1.75 9.01
C GLU A 70 0.90 -0.83 7.85
N VAL A 71 -0.08 -0.13 7.28
CA VAL A 71 0.15 0.90 6.26
C VAL A 71 -0.64 2.14 6.64
N ASP A 72 0.08 3.23 6.89
CA ASP A 72 -0.52 4.56 7.01
C ASP A 72 -0.63 5.15 5.59
N VAL A 73 -1.85 5.53 5.20
CA VAL A 73 -2.15 6.15 3.91
C VAL A 73 -2.75 7.51 4.15
N LYS A 74 -2.15 8.54 3.57
CA LYS A 74 -2.64 9.91 3.61
C LYS A 74 -2.76 10.46 2.19
N VAL A 75 -3.94 10.95 1.87
CA VAL A 75 -4.22 11.59 0.57
C VAL A 75 -3.97 13.09 0.71
N THR A 76 -3.11 13.64 -0.13
CA THR A 76 -2.69 15.05 -0.08
C THR A 76 -2.82 15.70 -1.45
N PRO A 77 -3.09 17.01 -1.54
CA PRO A 77 -3.09 17.69 -2.82
C PRO A 77 -1.66 17.92 -3.30
N ILE A 78 -1.46 17.90 -4.61
CA ILE A 78 -0.24 18.41 -5.21
C ILE A 78 -0.27 19.94 -5.11
N GLY A 79 0.68 20.49 -4.36
CA GLY A 79 0.82 21.93 -4.18
C GLY A 79 1.44 22.64 -5.39
N THR A 80 1.33 23.97 -5.44
CA THR A 80 1.92 24.80 -6.51
C THR A 80 3.42 24.59 -6.66
N GLU A 81 4.15 24.51 -5.55
CA GLU A 81 5.60 24.34 -5.58
C GLU A 81 6.00 22.95 -6.07
N GLU A 82 5.28 21.92 -5.64
CA GLU A 82 5.50 20.55 -6.10
C GLU A 82 5.20 20.41 -7.60
N ASN A 83 4.08 20.97 -8.07
CA ASN A 83 3.74 21.06 -9.49
C ASN A 83 4.83 21.76 -10.30
N ARG A 84 5.45 22.82 -9.76
CA ARG A 84 6.55 23.55 -10.41
C ARG A 84 7.84 22.72 -10.47
N VAL A 85 8.25 22.11 -9.36
CA VAL A 85 9.49 21.34 -9.25
C VAL A 85 9.44 20.07 -10.10
N HIS A 86 8.29 19.39 -10.12
CA HIS A 86 8.11 18.14 -10.87
C HIS A 86 7.51 18.35 -12.27
N ASN A 87 7.14 19.59 -12.63
CA ASN A 87 6.54 19.94 -13.92
C ASN A 87 5.34 19.05 -14.28
N TYR A 88 4.43 18.83 -13.31
CA TYR A 88 3.19 18.07 -13.55
C TYR A 88 2.23 18.76 -14.52
N ARG A 89 2.36 20.10 -14.69
CA ARG A 89 1.55 20.94 -15.59
C ARG A 89 0.05 20.86 -15.26
N LEU A 90 -0.26 20.88 -13.96
CA LEU A 90 -1.64 20.82 -13.49
C LEU A 90 -2.47 22.02 -14.00
N PRO A 91 -3.69 21.79 -14.51
CA PRO A 91 -4.66 22.84 -14.80
C PRO A 91 -5.01 23.65 -13.55
N SER A 92 -5.41 24.91 -13.71
CA SER A 92 -5.79 25.79 -12.58
C SER A 92 -7.11 25.38 -11.91
N ASP A 93 -7.92 24.55 -12.57
CA ASP A 93 -9.24 24.09 -12.14
C ASP A 93 -9.28 22.60 -11.76
N ASP A 94 -8.11 21.96 -11.62
CA ASP A 94 -7.98 20.57 -11.19
C ASP A 94 -7.00 20.46 -10.01
N SER A 95 -7.31 19.62 -9.04
CA SER A 95 -6.48 19.36 -7.86
C SER A 95 -6.11 17.89 -7.84
N PHE A 96 -4.92 17.57 -8.35
CA PHE A 96 -4.42 16.20 -8.31
C PHE A 96 -4.01 15.84 -6.88
N ALA A 97 -4.12 14.56 -6.55
CA ALA A 97 -3.81 14.05 -5.24
C ALA A 97 -2.68 13.03 -5.27
N HIS A 98 -1.81 13.08 -4.26
CA HIS A 98 -0.81 12.07 -3.95
C HIS A 98 -1.27 11.20 -2.80
N LEU A 99 -0.81 9.95 -2.82
CA LEU A 99 -0.91 9.04 -1.68
C LEU A 99 0.44 8.97 -0.99
N GLU A 100 0.56 9.68 0.11
CA GLU A 100 1.65 9.48 1.07
C GLU A 100 1.40 8.14 1.76
N THR A 101 2.32 7.20 1.62
CA THR A 101 2.21 5.87 2.21
C THR A 101 3.41 5.56 3.09
N GLN A 102 3.15 5.02 4.27
CA GLN A 102 4.18 4.56 5.18
C GLN A 102 3.88 3.12 5.59
N PHE A 103 4.77 2.22 5.20
CA PHE A 103 4.65 0.80 5.46
C PHE A 103 5.45 0.41 6.70
N ARG A 104 4.87 -0.48 7.51
CA ARG A 104 5.54 -1.15 8.61
C ARG A 104 5.22 -2.63 8.54
N PHE A 105 6.23 -3.45 8.26
CA PHE A 105 6.09 -4.90 8.27
C PHE A 105 6.58 -5.47 9.60
N THR A 106 5.83 -6.42 10.16
CA THR A 106 6.14 -7.02 11.47
C THR A 106 6.63 -8.46 11.38
N SER A 107 6.33 -9.16 10.28
CA SER A 107 6.68 -10.57 10.10
C SER A 107 7.26 -10.84 8.71
N LEU A 108 8.48 -10.36 8.44
CA LEU A 108 9.20 -10.66 7.20
C LEU A 108 10.20 -11.81 7.41
N THR A 109 10.44 -12.57 6.34
CA THR A 109 11.57 -13.50 6.28
C THR A 109 12.80 -12.80 5.72
N ASP A 110 13.99 -13.30 6.04
CA ASP A 110 15.26 -12.75 5.54
C ASP A 110 15.40 -12.82 4.00
N THR A 111 14.55 -13.62 3.36
CA THR A 111 14.51 -13.80 1.89
C THR A 111 13.42 -12.98 1.19
N VAL A 112 12.79 -12.03 1.88
CA VAL A 112 11.71 -11.18 1.34
C VAL A 112 12.20 -10.40 0.10
N GLU A 113 11.46 -10.45 -1.00
CA GLU A 113 11.80 -9.76 -2.26
C GLU A 113 10.57 -9.03 -2.80
N GLY A 114 10.76 -7.77 -3.19
CA GLY A 114 9.71 -6.81 -3.50
C GLY A 114 10.26 -5.39 -3.36
N VAL A 115 9.68 -4.40 -4.03
CA VAL A 115 10.21 -3.02 -4.06
C VAL A 115 10.48 -2.48 -2.64
N LEU A 116 9.50 -2.63 -1.75
CA LEU A 116 9.63 -2.23 -0.34
C LEU A 116 10.16 -3.38 0.54
N GLY A 117 9.75 -4.62 0.29
CA GLY A 117 10.17 -5.76 1.11
C GLY A 117 11.69 -5.94 1.14
N LYS A 118 12.36 -5.73 0.01
CA LYS A 118 13.81 -5.89 -0.11
C LYS A 118 14.60 -4.95 0.82
N THR A 119 14.05 -3.78 1.18
CA THR A 119 14.73 -2.84 2.08
C THR A 119 14.82 -3.35 3.51
N TYR A 120 14.11 -4.44 3.85
CA TYR A 120 14.13 -5.09 5.16
C TYR A 120 15.06 -6.31 5.22
N GLN A 121 15.76 -6.66 4.13
CA GLN A 121 16.77 -7.73 4.19
C GLN A 121 17.98 -7.29 5.04
N PRO A 122 18.60 -8.19 5.84
CA PRO A 122 19.71 -7.85 6.74
C PRO A 122 20.90 -7.13 6.08
N ASP A 123 21.23 -7.50 4.84
CA ASP A 123 22.39 -6.97 4.09
C ASP A 123 22.00 -6.03 2.94
N TYR A 124 20.79 -5.44 3.00
CA TYR A 124 20.33 -4.57 1.93
C TYR A 124 21.13 -3.25 1.89
N VAL A 125 21.72 -2.98 0.73
CA VAL A 125 22.31 -1.67 0.41
C VAL A 125 21.49 -1.03 -0.70
N SER A 126 20.97 0.17 -0.43
CA SER A 126 20.16 0.89 -1.40
C SER A 126 21.00 1.31 -2.61
N PRO A 127 20.61 0.92 -3.85
CA PRO A 127 21.25 1.41 -5.06
C PRO A 127 20.72 2.81 -5.46
N ALA A 128 19.76 3.36 -4.71
CA ALA A 128 19.14 4.64 -5.04
C ALA A 128 20.14 5.79 -4.93
N LYS A 129 20.17 6.65 -5.95
CA LYS A 129 21.04 7.83 -5.98
C LYS A 129 20.46 8.94 -5.10
N ILE A 130 21.08 9.21 -3.96
CA ILE A 130 20.57 10.19 -2.98
C ILE A 130 20.72 11.64 -3.50
N ASP A 131 21.54 11.86 -4.52
CA ASP A 131 21.89 13.18 -5.08
C ASP A 131 21.01 13.63 -6.25
N VAL A 132 19.96 12.89 -6.61
CA VAL A 132 19.04 13.26 -7.70
C VAL A 132 17.63 13.57 -7.21
N PRO A 133 16.91 14.51 -7.86
CA PRO A 133 15.49 14.69 -7.64
C PRO A 133 14.74 13.40 -8.00
N MET A 134 13.98 12.85 -7.05
CA MET A 134 13.22 11.58 -7.19
C MET A 134 14.11 10.33 -7.40
N PRO A 135 14.85 9.88 -6.37
CA PRO A 135 15.56 8.61 -6.42
C PRO A 135 14.58 7.46 -6.66
N MET A 136 14.77 6.74 -7.76
CA MET A 136 13.97 5.56 -8.06
C MET A 136 14.65 4.31 -7.52
N MET A 137 13.86 3.45 -6.88
CA MET A 137 14.25 2.09 -6.52
C MET A 137 13.44 1.07 -7.31
N GLY A 138 14.05 -0.07 -7.56
CA GLY A 138 13.40 -1.21 -8.18
C GLY A 138 14.13 -1.70 -9.43
N GLY A 139 13.38 -1.87 -10.49
CA GLY A 139 13.81 -2.51 -11.74
C GLY A 139 12.54 -2.91 -12.48
N GLU A 140 12.14 -2.09 -13.45
CA GLU A 140 10.86 -2.25 -14.15
C GLU A 140 10.68 -3.68 -14.68
N ASP A 141 11.75 -4.25 -15.26
CA ASP A 141 11.79 -5.62 -15.77
C ASP A 141 11.58 -6.71 -14.69
N LYS A 142 11.92 -6.42 -13.44
CA LYS A 142 11.80 -7.32 -12.29
C LYS A 142 10.44 -7.22 -11.62
N TYR A 143 9.91 -5.99 -11.49
CA TYR A 143 8.70 -5.71 -10.71
C TYR A 143 7.45 -5.45 -11.57
N ARG A 144 7.54 -5.64 -12.90
CA ARG A 144 6.39 -5.55 -13.80
C ARG A 144 5.31 -6.55 -13.42
N THR A 145 4.08 -6.06 -13.33
CA THR A 145 2.86 -6.87 -13.18
C THR A 145 1.94 -6.72 -14.39
N PRO A 146 1.04 -7.69 -14.64
CA PRO A 146 0.02 -7.58 -15.69
C PRO A 146 -1.05 -6.51 -15.43
N SER A 147 -1.35 -6.19 -14.16
CA SER A 147 -2.37 -5.21 -13.77
C SER A 147 -2.15 -4.72 -12.34
N LEU A 148 -2.84 -3.63 -11.97
CA LEU A 148 -2.72 -2.97 -10.66
C LEU A 148 -2.96 -3.93 -9.47
N LEU A 149 -3.95 -4.82 -9.60
CA LEU A 149 -4.32 -5.78 -8.56
C LEU A 149 -3.66 -7.15 -8.78
N SER A 150 -2.82 -7.31 -9.80
CA SER A 150 -2.19 -8.59 -10.08
C SER A 150 -1.12 -8.91 -9.04
N PRO A 151 -1.16 -10.10 -8.42
CA PRO A 151 -0.10 -10.55 -7.54
C PRO A 151 1.11 -11.13 -8.30
N LEU A 152 0.99 -11.27 -9.64
CA LEU A 152 2.01 -11.92 -10.45
C LEU A 152 3.14 -10.94 -10.73
N CYS A 153 4.34 -11.31 -10.28
CA CYS A 153 5.57 -10.55 -10.47
C CYS A 153 6.75 -11.52 -10.56
N LYS A 154 7.74 -11.20 -11.41
CA LYS A 154 8.84 -12.11 -11.77
C LYS A 154 9.71 -12.51 -10.58
N VAL A 155 9.93 -11.59 -9.64
CA VAL A 155 10.88 -11.79 -8.53
C VAL A 155 10.24 -11.73 -7.16
N PHE A 156 8.94 -11.45 -7.07
CA PHE A 156 8.28 -11.17 -5.79
C PHE A 156 8.24 -12.40 -4.89
N LYS A 157 8.76 -12.25 -3.66
CA LYS A 157 8.77 -13.29 -2.63
C LYS A 157 8.38 -12.68 -1.30
N PHE A 158 7.16 -12.93 -0.87
CA PHE A 158 6.66 -12.33 0.36
C PHE A 158 6.21 -13.41 1.35
N ARG A 159 7.17 -14.06 2.00
CA ARG A 159 6.88 -15.04 3.06
C ARG A 159 6.91 -14.36 4.42
N TRP A 160 5.91 -14.69 5.23
CA TRP A 160 5.76 -14.29 6.63
C TRP A 160 6.02 -15.50 7.52
N TRP A 161 6.50 -15.25 8.73
CA TRP A 161 6.51 -16.26 9.80
C TRP A 161 5.08 -16.41 10.33
N ILE A 162 4.50 -17.61 10.22
CA ILE A 162 3.23 -17.96 10.89
C ILE A 162 3.62 -18.70 12.17
N PRO A 163 3.48 -18.12 13.38
CA PRO A 163 4.00 -18.77 14.59
C PRO A 163 3.22 -20.00 15.05
N PHE A 164 1.99 -20.25 14.57
CA PHE A 164 1.22 -21.43 14.97
C PHE A 164 0.26 -21.88 13.86
N CYS A 165 0.66 -22.90 13.09
CA CYS A 165 -0.29 -23.80 12.44
C CYS A 165 0.35 -25.20 12.36
N ASN A 166 0.16 -25.99 13.41
CA ASN A 166 0.50 -27.42 13.45
C ASN A 166 -0.57 -28.27 12.75
N CYS A 167 -1.00 -27.85 11.55
CA CYS A 167 -1.91 -28.61 10.70
C CYS A 167 -1.37 -28.60 9.27
N CYS A 168 -0.47 -29.56 8.98
CA CYS A 168 -0.47 -30.39 7.76
C CYS A 168 0.85 -31.14 7.67
N HIS A 169 0.88 -32.37 8.21
CA HIS A 169 1.66 -33.43 7.61
C HIS A 169 0.88 -33.92 6.38
N SER A 170 1.24 -33.44 5.20
CA SER A 170 1.03 -34.17 3.95
C SER A 170 1.92 -33.60 2.85
N ASN A 171 2.69 -34.49 2.23
CA ASN A 171 3.47 -34.24 1.02
C ASN A 171 2.56 -33.69 -0.08
N GLY A 172 2.79 -32.44 -0.46
CA GLY A 172 2.09 -31.79 -1.57
C GLY A 172 2.55 -30.34 -1.66
N SER A 173 3.40 -30.05 -2.63
CA SER A 173 3.87 -28.69 -2.94
C SER A 173 2.69 -27.79 -3.31
N LEU A 174 2.19 -27.04 -2.33
CA LEU A 174 1.28 -25.93 -2.55
C LEU A 174 2.03 -24.64 -2.21
N GLU A 175 2.59 -24.03 -3.26
CA GLU A 175 3.12 -22.68 -3.24
C GLU A 175 1.97 -21.70 -2.93
N LEU A 176 1.90 -21.26 -1.66
CA LEU A 176 1.08 -20.12 -1.28
C LEU A 176 1.73 -18.85 -1.82
N ILE A 177 1.29 -18.43 -3.01
CA ILE A 177 1.72 -17.18 -3.65
C ILE A 177 1.19 -16.02 -2.78
N PRO A 178 2.07 -15.25 -2.13
CA PRO A 178 1.63 -14.09 -1.38
C PRO A 178 1.20 -12.98 -2.36
N ARG A 179 -0.02 -12.49 -2.17
CA ARG A 179 -0.62 -11.43 -3.00
C ARG A 179 -0.33 -10.07 -2.39
N ALA A 180 0.58 -9.30 -3.00
CA ALA A 180 0.70 -7.85 -2.86
C ALA A 180 1.82 -7.30 -3.77
N CYS A 181 1.51 -6.78 -4.97
CA CYS A 181 2.51 -5.97 -5.67
C CYS A 181 2.22 -4.49 -5.39
N ALA A 182 3.12 -3.83 -4.65
CA ALA A 182 3.07 -2.38 -4.50
C ALA A 182 3.46 -1.73 -5.83
N ILE A 183 2.62 -0.84 -6.34
CA ILE A 183 2.88 -0.03 -7.54
C ILE A 183 2.92 1.44 -7.11
N PHE A 184 4.03 2.12 -7.44
CA PHE A 184 4.10 3.57 -7.48
C PHE A 184 3.34 4.03 -8.72
N MET A 185 2.31 4.86 -8.54
CA MET A 185 1.63 5.51 -9.66
C MET A 185 2.49 6.67 -10.16
N TYR A 186 2.82 6.66 -11.45
CA TYR A 186 3.25 7.83 -12.21
C TYR A 186 2.05 8.40 -12.95
#